data_AF-A0A1J8QJC4-F1
#
_entry.id   AF-A0A1J8QJC4-F1
#
_cell.length_a   1.000
_cell.length_b   1.000
_cell.length_c   1.000
_cell.angle_alpha   90.00
_cell.angle_beta   90.00
_cell.angle_gamma   90.00
#
_symmetry.space_group_name_H-M   'P 1'
#
loop_
_entity.id
_entity.type
_entity.pdbx_description
1 polymer ?
#
loop_
_entity_poly.entity_id
_entity_poly.type
_entity_poly.pdbx_seq_one_letter_code
_entity_poly.pdbx_strand_id
1 'polypeptide(L)'
;MTSNLFKRFLQLSPRFQFHAAPNARLFATAPSPTVRSPYRHLRTLALGGSLALTAYTLGAIYPHPYITFIAPRPAPGPPRDPDSPESIAYTTALEQSLQTLPLLTSLRNQPDAHEWYETRPYANYPDQVRVNNLTAGALRGPGKLALPPLVRARRDESEAVVILHVGRGLCGHDGIIHGGLLATILDESLARTTKAVQQMMGDPEAAKSTPVLLSEGMPPPPPKA
;
A
#
# COMPACT_ATOMS: atom_id res chain seq x y z
N MET A 1 0.11 -48.05 36.86
CA MET A 1 0.56 -49.12 37.77
C MET A 1 1.97 -49.51 37.34
N THR A 2 2.94 -49.06 38.15
CA THR A 2 3.96 -49.92 38.80
C THR A 2 5.13 -50.28 37.87
N SER A 3 6.41 -50.14 38.20
CA SER A 3 7.18 -49.63 39.34
C SER A 3 8.63 -49.97 38.97
N ASN A 4 9.54 -49.01 38.95
CA ASN A 4 10.67 -48.92 39.89
C ASN A 4 11.27 -50.27 40.30
N LEU A 5 12.52 -50.54 39.91
CA LEU A 5 13.53 -51.32 40.66
C LEU A 5 14.84 -51.24 39.84
N PHE A 6 16.03 -51.05 40.39
CA PHE A 6 16.45 -50.77 41.75
C PHE A 6 17.94 -50.47 41.73
N LYS A 7 18.33 -49.60 42.64
CA LYS A 7 19.70 -49.29 43.08
C LYS A 7 20.52 -50.55 43.39
N ARG A 8 21.83 -50.52 43.13
CA ARG A 8 22.90 -50.93 44.08
C ARG A 8 24.26 -50.69 43.42
N PHE A 9 25.05 -49.69 43.81
CA PHE A 9 25.71 -49.45 45.11
C PHE A 9 26.84 -50.46 45.40
N LEU A 10 28.05 -49.89 45.47
CA LEU A 10 29.26 -50.31 46.16
C LEU A 10 30.11 -51.49 45.63
N GLN A 11 31.35 -51.12 45.34
CA GLN A 11 32.60 -51.72 45.84
C GLN A 11 32.74 -53.23 45.75
N LEU A 12 33.68 -53.67 44.91
CA LEU A 12 34.68 -54.67 45.32
C LEU A 12 35.91 -54.56 44.42
N SER A 13 36.99 -54.10 45.01
CA SER A 13 38.33 -54.02 44.46
C SER A 13 38.90 -55.42 44.22
N PRO A 14 39.51 -55.72 43.06
CA PRO A 14 40.51 -56.77 42.95
C PRO A 14 41.90 -56.15 42.95
N ARG A 15 42.72 -56.68 43.85
CA ARG A 15 44.12 -56.37 44.08
C ARG A 15 44.95 -56.38 42.78
N PHE A 16 45.77 -55.36 42.63
CA PHE A 16 46.96 -55.38 41.80
C PHE A 16 47.86 -56.56 42.20
N GLN A 17 48.24 -57.39 41.23
CA GLN A 17 49.53 -58.07 41.26
C GLN A 17 50.29 -57.72 39.99
N PHE A 18 51.36 -56.95 40.20
CA PHE A 18 52.35 -56.58 39.21
C PHE A 18 53.12 -57.83 38.77
N HIS A 19 53.20 -58.06 37.46
CA HIS A 19 54.36 -58.71 36.86
C HIS A 19 54.97 -57.73 35.87
N ALA A 20 56.18 -57.28 36.21
CA ALA A 20 56.98 -56.38 35.42
C ALA A 20 57.46 -57.09 34.15
N ALA A 21 57.23 -56.46 33.00
CA ALA A 21 57.97 -56.75 31.78
C ALA A 21 58.62 -55.45 31.28
N PRO A 22 59.88 -55.51 30.82
CA PRO A 22 60.74 -54.35 30.68
C PRO A 22 60.42 -53.54 29.41
N ASN A 23 60.76 -52.26 29.52
CA ASN A 23 60.66 -51.20 28.53
C ASN A 23 60.95 -51.63 27.08
N ALA A 24 59.95 -51.50 26.21
CA ALA A 24 60.14 -51.20 24.80
C ALA A 24 59.27 -49.99 24.45
N ARG A 25 59.91 -48.83 24.37
CA ARG A 25 59.30 -47.55 24.00
C ARG A 25 58.85 -47.60 22.54
N LEU A 26 57.54 -47.71 22.30
CA LEU A 26 56.97 -47.37 21.00
C LEU A 26 56.78 -45.85 20.94
N PHE A 27 57.42 -45.24 19.94
CA PHE A 27 57.42 -43.82 19.67
C PHE A 27 55.99 -43.28 19.52
N ALA A 28 55.48 -42.62 20.56
CA ALA A 28 54.32 -41.75 20.46
C ALA A 28 54.78 -40.42 19.82
N THR A 29 54.39 -40.17 18.58
CA THR A 29 54.41 -38.81 18.04
C THR A 29 53.29 -38.04 18.74
N ALA A 30 53.65 -37.21 19.73
CA ALA A 30 52.70 -36.25 20.27
C ALA A 30 52.22 -35.33 19.13
N PRO A 31 50.90 -35.06 18.99
CA PRO A 31 50.46 -34.05 18.03
C PRO A 31 51.12 -32.72 18.42
N SER A 32 51.80 -32.09 17.47
CA SER A 32 52.38 -30.76 17.70
C SER A 32 51.27 -29.80 18.14
N PRO A 33 51.49 -28.93 19.16
CA PRO A 33 50.50 -27.94 19.54
C PRO A 33 50.29 -27.01 18.35
N THR A 34 49.09 -27.05 17.76
CA THR A 34 48.70 -26.07 16.74
C THR A 34 48.54 -24.72 17.44
N VAL A 35 49.56 -23.86 17.32
CA VAL A 35 49.48 -22.47 17.81
C VAL A 35 48.43 -21.75 16.97
N ARG A 36 47.20 -21.67 17.50
CA ARG A 36 46.10 -20.95 16.85
C ARG A 36 46.41 -19.45 16.92
N SER A 37 46.76 -18.87 15.77
CA SER A 37 47.09 -17.45 15.67
C SER A 37 45.87 -16.56 16.00
N PRO A 38 45.96 -15.66 16.99
CA PRO A 38 44.85 -14.77 17.37
C PRO A 38 44.46 -13.83 16.23
N TYR A 39 45.40 -13.55 15.31
CA TYR A 39 45.18 -12.76 14.11
C TYR A 39 44.17 -13.38 13.14
N ARG A 40 43.97 -14.71 13.18
CA ARG A 40 42.96 -15.38 12.35
C ARG A 40 41.55 -15.01 12.81
N HIS A 41 41.31 -14.96 14.12
CA HIS A 41 40.03 -14.55 14.70
C HIS A 41 39.75 -13.06 14.48
N LEU A 42 40.78 -12.22 14.62
CA LEU A 42 40.66 -10.78 14.35
C LEU A 42 40.33 -10.50 12.88
N ARG A 43 40.96 -11.22 11.94
CA ARG A 43 40.64 -11.11 10.49
C ARG A 43 39.23 -11.57 10.18
N THR A 44 38.76 -12.68 10.78
CA THR A 44 37.38 -13.14 10.57
C THR A 44 36.35 -12.18 11.16
N LEU A 45 36.64 -11.56 12.31
CA LEU A 45 35.76 -10.55 12.91
C LEU A 45 35.73 -9.26 12.08
N ALA A 46 36.88 -8.81 11.58
CA ALA A 46 36.97 -7.64 10.71
C ALA A 46 36.22 -7.86 9.39
N LEU A 47 36.39 -9.01 8.75
CA LEU A 47 35.67 -9.36 7.52
C LEU A 47 34.16 -9.47 7.77
N GLY A 48 33.74 -10.18 8.83
CA GLY A 48 32.33 -10.30 9.19
C GLY A 48 31.69 -8.95 9.52
N GLY A 49 32.38 -8.10 10.28
CA GLY A 49 31.91 -6.75 10.63
C GLY A 49 31.79 -5.86 9.41
N SER A 50 32.76 -5.89 8.49
CA SER A 50 32.70 -5.12 7.24
C SER A 50 31.53 -5.54 6.35
N LEU A 51 31.29 -6.85 6.21
CA LEU A 51 30.16 -7.37 5.45
C LEU A 51 28.83 -6.97 6.10
N ALA A 52 28.72 -7.08 7.43
CA ALA A 52 27.52 -6.71 8.16
C ALA A 52 27.20 -5.21 8.02
N LEU A 53 28.21 -4.35 8.13
CA LEU A 53 28.04 -2.90 7.96
C LEU A 53 27.64 -2.55 6.52
N THR A 54 28.27 -3.20 5.54
CA THR A 54 27.95 -2.98 4.11
C THR A 54 26.53 -3.45 3.79
N ALA A 55 26.12 -4.62 4.29
CA ALA A 55 24.76 -5.12 4.11
C ALA A 55 23.72 -4.22 4.80
N TYR A 56 24.01 -3.75 6.02
CA TYR A 56 23.12 -2.84 6.74
C TYR A 56 22.98 -1.48 6.02
N THR A 57 24.09 -0.90 5.57
CA THR A 57 24.07 0.39 4.86
C THR A 57 23.33 0.28 3.52
N LEU A 58 23.55 -0.79 2.75
CA LEU A 58 22.79 -1.04 1.53
C LEU A 58 21.29 -1.25 1.80
N GLY A 59 20.94 -2.02 2.84
CA GLY A 59 19.55 -2.22 3.24
C GLY A 59 18.86 -0.95 3.74
N ALA A 60 19.60 -0.04 4.38
CA ALA A 60 19.08 1.25 4.85
C ALA A 60 18.86 2.26 3.72
N ILE A 61 19.78 2.30 2.73
CA ILE A 61 19.66 3.19 1.57
C ILE A 61 18.57 2.71 0.61
N TYR A 62 18.46 1.39 0.43
CA TYR A 62 17.50 0.74 -0.45
C TYR A 62 16.54 -0.16 0.36
N PRO A 63 15.62 0.43 1.14
CA PRO A 63 14.67 -0.35 1.91
C PRO A 63 13.81 -1.19 0.97
N HIS A 64 13.64 -2.47 1.31
CA HIS A 64 12.75 -3.36 0.58
C HIS A 64 11.30 -2.83 0.64
N PRO A 65 10.47 -2.96 -0.41
CA PRO A 65 9.12 -2.39 -0.48
C PRO A 65 8.20 -2.71 0.71
N TYR A 66 8.38 -3.86 1.36
CA TYR A 66 7.63 -4.22 2.57
C TYR A 66 7.96 -3.34 3.78
N ILE A 67 9.21 -2.92 3.94
CA ILE A 67 9.65 -2.08 5.06
C ILE A 67 9.06 -0.66 4.90
N THR A 68 8.91 -0.18 3.66
CA THR A 68 8.27 1.11 3.37
C THR A 68 6.77 1.13 3.67
N PHE A 69 6.09 -0.01 3.84
CA PHE A 69 4.71 -0.01 4.34
C PHE A 69 4.63 0.22 5.85
N ILE A 70 5.65 -0.21 6.59
CA ILE A 70 5.72 -0.06 8.07
C ILE A 70 6.22 1.35 8.43
N ALA A 71 7.22 1.85 7.69
CA ALA A 71 7.80 3.18 7.87
C ALA A 71 7.95 3.89 6.51
N PRO A 72 6.85 4.42 5.95
CA PRO A 72 6.89 5.15 4.70
C PRO A 72 7.67 6.45 4.85
N ARG A 73 8.38 6.84 3.78
CA ARG A 73 9.04 8.14 3.75
C ARG A 73 7.97 9.25 3.80
N PRO A 74 8.12 10.26 4.68
CA PRO A 74 7.30 11.45 4.66
C PRO A 74 7.36 12.06 3.26
N ALA A 75 6.20 12.22 2.63
CA ALA A 75 6.14 12.96 1.37
C ALA A 75 6.30 14.45 1.65
N PRO A 76 6.87 15.22 0.72
CA PRO A 76 6.55 16.64 0.66
C PRO A 76 5.03 16.80 0.59
N GLY A 77 4.47 17.63 1.46
CA GLY A 77 3.04 17.93 1.45
C GLY A 77 2.63 18.55 0.11
N PRO A 78 1.37 18.38 -0.31
CA PRO A 78 0.93 19.02 -1.54
C PRO A 78 1.04 20.54 -1.47
N PRO A 79 1.16 21.21 -2.63
CA PRO A 79 1.16 22.65 -2.66
C PRO A 79 -0.14 23.18 -2.03
N ARG A 80 -0.01 24.17 -1.14
CA ARG A 80 -1.14 24.66 -0.32
C ARG A 80 -2.15 25.46 -1.14
N ASP A 81 -1.69 26.13 -2.18
CA ASP A 81 -2.49 27.02 -3.00
C ASP A 81 -2.88 26.34 -4.32
N PRO A 82 -4.17 26.08 -4.57
CA PRO A 82 -4.66 25.49 -5.81
C PRO A 82 -4.24 26.25 -7.08
N ASP A 83 -4.13 27.57 -6.99
CA ASP A 83 -3.89 28.45 -8.15
C ASP A 83 -2.40 28.76 -8.36
N SER A 84 -1.53 28.23 -7.49
CA SER A 84 -0.08 28.39 -7.64
C SER A 84 0.44 27.69 -8.91
N PRO A 85 1.50 28.22 -9.55
CA PRO A 85 2.12 27.57 -10.71
C PRO A 85 2.59 26.13 -10.43
N GLU A 86 3.00 25.86 -9.20
CA GLU A 86 3.40 24.52 -8.74
C GLU A 86 2.21 23.54 -8.74
N SER A 87 1.04 23.95 -8.24
CA SER A 87 -0.19 23.15 -8.28
C SER A 87 -0.66 22.85 -9.69
N ILE A 88 -0.56 23.84 -10.58
CA ILE A 88 -0.93 23.69 -11.99
C ILE A 88 0.02 22.70 -12.68
N ALA A 89 1.33 22.85 -12.47
CA ALA A 89 2.32 21.90 -13.00
C ALA A 89 2.10 20.48 -12.46
N TYR A 90 1.82 20.35 -11.16
CA TYR A 90 1.52 19.08 -10.50
C TYR A 90 0.28 18.40 -11.08
N THR A 91 -0.85 19.12 -11.19
CA THR A 91 -2.10 18.56 -11.75
C THR A 91 -1.96 18.23 -13.23
N THR A 92 -1.24 19.05 -14.01
CA THR A 92 -0.95 18.77 -15.42
C THR A 92 -0.14 17.48 -15.59
N ALA A 93 0.91 17.30 -14.77
CA ALA A 93 1.72 16.09 -14.79
C ALA A 93 0.92 14.84 -14.39
N LEU A 94 0.02 14.95 -13.42
CA LEU A 94 -0.89 13.87 -13.05
C LEU A 94 -1.85 13.52 -14.19
N GLU A 95 -2.39 14.53 -14.88
CA GLU A 95 -3.32 14.30 -15.99
C GLU A 95 -2.60 13.60 -17.16
N GLN A 96 -1.38 14.03 -17.48
CA GLN A 96 -0.53 13.33 -18.44
C GLN A 96 -0.28 11.88 -18.00
N SER A 97 0.07 11.66 -16.74
CA SER A 97 0.29 10.31 -16.20
C SER A 97 -0.96 9.44 -16.35
N LEU A 98 -2.14 9.98 -16.02
CA LEU A 98 -3.43 9.31 -16.19
C LEU A 98 -3.69 8.93 -17.65
N GLN A 99 -3.46 9.83 -18.59
CA GLN A 99 -3.66 9.56 -20.03
C GLN A 99 -2.70 8.50 -20.57
N THR A 100 -1.48 8.42 -20.02
CA THR A 100 -0.46 7.45 -20.42
C THR A 100 -0.56 6.09 -19.73
N LEU A 101 -1.56 5.88 -18.85
CA LEU A 101 -1.71 4.62 -18.14
C LEU A 101 -1.83 3.44 -19.12
N PRO A 102 -1.05 2.35 -18.94
CA PRO A 102 -1.13 1.18 -19.80
C PRO A 102 -2.53 0.56 -19.82
N LEU A 103 -3.22 0.56 -18.67
CA LEU A 103 -4.60 0.09 -18.56
C LEU A 103 -5.55 0.89 -19.45
N LEU A 104 -5.50 2.22 -19.37
CA LEU A 104 -6.37 3.10 -20.17
C LEU A 104 -6.08 2.95 -21.66
N THR A 105 -4.81 2.87 -22.03
CA THR A 105 -4.38 2.62 -23.41
C THR A 105 -4.89 1.27 -23.91
N SER A 106 -4.79 0.22 -23.09
CA SER A 106 -5.32 -1.11 -23.41
C SER A 106 -6.83 -1.06 -23.64
N LEU A 107 -7.59 -0.43 -22.74
CA LEU A 107 -9.05 -0.31 -22.84
C LEU A 107 -9.49 0.46 -24.10
N ARG A 108 -8.74 1.49 -24.50
CA ARG A 108 -9.02 2.27 -25.72
C ARG A 108 -8.76 1.50 -27.02
N ASN A 109 -7.86 0.52 -26.98
CA ASN A 109 -7.45 -0.26 -28.15
C ASN A 109 -8.17 -1.62 -28.28
N GLN A 110 -9.09 -1.95 -27.36
CA GLN A 110 -9.85 -3.18 -27.45
C GLN A 110 -10.82 -3.17 -28.66
N PRO A 111 -11.17 -4.33 -29.25
CA PRO A 111 -12.06 -4.41 -30.41
C PRO A 111 -13.46 -3.81 -30.16
N ASP A 112 -13.96 -3.93 -28.95
CA ASP A 112 -15.25 -3.42 -28.50
C ASP A 112 -15.19 -1.94 -28.05
N ALA A 113 -14.05 -1.25 -28.20
CA ALA A 113 -13.87 0.13 -27.70
C ALA A 113 -14.93 1.14 -28.22
N HIS A 114 -15.59 0.85 -29.33
CA HIS A 114 -16.68 1.65 -29.90
C HIS A 114 -17.98 1.59 -29.06
N GLU A 115 -18.18 0.52 -28.29
CA GLU A 115 -19.29 0.32 -27.36
C GLU A 115 -19.10 1.11 -26.05
N TRP A 116 -17.96 1.75 -25.86
CA TRP A 116 -17.62 2.48 -24.65
C TRP A 116 -17.62 3.98 -24.88
N TYR A 117 -17.89 4.74 -23.82
CA TYR A 117 -17.77 6.20 -23.81
C TYR A 117 -16.99 6.68 -22.58
N GLU A 118 -16.29 7.79 -22.72
CA GLU A 118 -15.50 8.39 -21.64
C GLU A 118 -16.13 9.70 -21.16
N THR A 119 -16.22 9.88 -19.85
CA THR A 119 -16.75 11.10 -19.23
C THR A 119 -15.87 11.56 -18.07
N ARG A 120 -16.02 12.85 -17.73
CA ARG A 120 -15.37 13.49 -16.58
C ARG A 120 -16.42 13.94 -15.57
N PRO A 121 -16.76 13.08 -14.59
CA PRO A 121 -17.56 13.50 -13.46
C PRO A 121 -17.08 14.80 -12.84
N TYR A 122 -18.05 15.67 -12.50
CA TYR A 122 -17.86 16.94 -11.83
C TYR A 122 -17.07 18.02 -12.58
N ALA A 123 -16.59 17.76 -13.81
CA ALA A 123 -15.89 18.77 -14.61
C ALA A 123 -16.75 20.03 -14.84
N ASN A 124 -18.06 19.83 -15.05
CA ASN A 124 -19.02 20.89 -15.31
C ASN A 124 -19.95 21.17 -14.10
N TYR A 125 -19.56 20.76 -12.89
CA TYR A 125 -20.42 20.91 -11.72
C TYR A 125 -20.45 22.38 -11.28
N PRO A 126 -21.62 23.03 -11.09
CA PRO A 126 -21.68 24.42 -10.63
C PRO A 126 -21.02 24.58 -9.26
N ASP A 127 -20.26 25.66 -9.06
CA ASP A 127 -19.50 25.89 -7.83
C ASP A 127 -20.38 25.89 -6.58
N GLN A 128 -21.59 26.46 -6.68
CA GLN A 128 -22.57 26.54 -5.59
C GLN A 128 -23.05 25.17 -5.10
N VAL A 129 -23.08 24.16 -5.98
CA VAL A 129 -23.46 22.78 -5.59
C VAL A 129 -22.22 22.00 -5.19
N ARG A 130 -21.07 22.31 -5.80
CA ARG A 130 -19.79 21.64 -5.53
C ARG A 130 -19.37 21.76 -4.07
N VAL A 131 -19.55 22.94 -3.45
CA VAL A 131 -19.19 23.18 -2.04
C VAL A 131 -19.92 22.26 -1.07
N ASN A 132 -21.12 21.78 -1.43
CA ASN A 132 -21.92 20.89 -0.61
C ASN A 132 -21.66 19.41 -0.89
N ASN A 133 -20.73 19.10 -1.80
CA ASN A 133 -20.37 17.74 -2.15
C ASN A 133 -19.03 17.36 -1.51
N LEU A 134 -19.00 16.22 -0.83
CA LEU A 134 -17.80 15.71 -0.17
C LEU A 134 -16.66 15.43 -1.15
N THR A 135 -16.91 14.67 -2.22
CA THR A 135 -15.89 14.23 -3.18
C THR A 135 -15.57 15.29 -4.23
N ALA A 136 -16.58 16.01 -4.72
CA ALA A 136 -16.41 17.05 -5.73
C ALA A 136 -15.92 18.39 -5.14
N GLY A 137 -16.20 18.65 -3.86
CA GLY A 137 -15.87 19.89 -3.17
C GLY A 137 -14.81 19.72 -2.07
N ALA A 138 -15.22 19.27 -0.89
CA ALA A 138 -14.38 19.30 0.32
C ALA A 138 -13.05 18.54 0.18
N LEU A 139 -13.05 17.43 -0.56
CA LEU A 139 -11.87 16.60 -0.79
C LEU A 139 -11.12 16.93 -2.08
N ARG A 140 -11.52 17.99 -2.78
CA ARG A 140 -10.89 18.44 -4.02
C ARG A 140 -9.61 19.23 -3.74
N GLY A 141 -8.62 19.09 -4.61
CA GLY A 141 -7.43 19.95 -4.65
C GLY A 141 -6.11 19.20 -4.85
N PRO A 142 -5.00 19.94 -5.02
CA PRO A 142 -3.66 19.37 -5.15
C PRO A 142 -3.32 18.44 -3.99
N GLY A 143 -2.78 17.26 -4.30
CA GLY A 143 -2.51 16.15 -3.39
C GLY A 143 -3.68 15.60 -2.58
N LYS A 144 -4.93 15.94 -2.94
CA LYS A 144 -6.14 15.21 -2.52
C LYS A 144 -6.73 14.52 -3.76
N LEU A 145 -8.05 14.61 -3.98
CA LEU A 145 -8.64 14.35 -5.28
C LEU A 145 -8.25 15.52 -6.18
N ALA A 146 -7.17 15.36 -6.95
CA ALA A 146 -6.54 16.43 -7.73
C ALA A 146 -7.07 16.53 -9.18
N LEU A 147 -7.53 15.43 -9.76
CA LEU A 147 -8.11 15.37 -11.11
C LEU A 147 -9.59 14.97 -11.08
N PRO A 148 -10.45 15.48 -11.97
CA PRO A 148 -11.77 14.91 -12.13
C PRO A 148 -11.60 13.44 -12.54
N PRO A 149 -12.36 12.50 -11.95
CA PRO A 149 -12.26 11.10 -12.32
C PRO A 149 -12.40 10.92 -13.84
N LEU A 150 -11.71 9.94 -14.41
CA LEU A 150 -11.99 9.45 -15.75
C LEU A 150 -12.86 8.23 -15.61
N VAL A 151 -14.08 8.32 -16.14
CA VAL A 151 -15.01 7.18 -16.16
C VAL A 151 -15.15 6.71 -17.58
N ARG A 152 -14.91 5.43 -17.81
CA ARG A 152 -15.17 4.75 -19.06
C ARG A 152 -16.32 3.78 -18.80
N ALA A 153 -17.47 4.00 -19.42
CA ALA A 153 -18.66 3.18 -19.23
C ALA A 153 -19.11 2.57 -20.56
N ARG A 154 -19.64 1.34 -20.51
CA ARG A 154 -20.22 0.70 -21.68
C ARG A 154 -21.56 1.36 -21.98
N ARG A 155 -21.90 1.49 -23.25
CA ARG A 155 -23.12 2.18 -23.70
C ARG A 155 -24.41 1.53 -23.24
N ASP A 156 -24.37 0.28 -22.83
CA ASP A 156 -25.49 -0.47 -22.25
C ASP A 156 -25.48 -0.46 -20.71
N GLU A 157 -24.57 0.32 -20.11
CA GLU A 157 -24.45 0.56 -18.67
C GLU A 157 -24.21 -0.69 -17.82
N SER A 158 -23.82 -1.81 -18.43
CA SER A 158 -23.53 -3.05 -17.71
C SER A 158 -22.21 -3.00 -16.95
N GLU A 159 -21.27 -2.17 -17.41
CA GLU A 159 -19.91 -2.11 -16.90
C GLU A 159 -19.39 -0.67 -16.93
N ALA A 160 -18.66 -0.30 -15.89
CA ALA A 160 -17.94 0.96 -15.82
C ALA A 160 -16.58 0.79 -15.14
N VAL A 161 -15.57 1.43 -15.71
CA VAL A 161 -14.22 1.54 -15.17
C VAL A 161 -14.02 2.98 -14.71
N VAL A 162 -13.76 3.16 -13.42
CA VAL A 162 -13.49 4.47 -12.82
C VAL A 162 -12.01 4.57 -12.47
N ILE A 163 -11.31 5.51 -13.11
CA ILE A 163 -9.92 5.82 -12.85
C ILE A 163 -9.87 7.17 -12.14
N LEU A 164 -9.35 7.19 -10.92
CA LEU A 164 -9.21 8.40 -10.13
C LEU A 164 -7.83 8.48 -9.47
N HIS A 165 -7.32 9.70 -9.31
CA HIS A 165 -6.14 9.96 -8.53
C HIS A 165 -6.52 10.20 -7.06
N VAL A 166 -5.90 9.46 -6.15
CA VAL A 166 -5.99 9.68 -4.71
C VAL A 166 -4.65 10.17 -4.18
N GLY A 167 -4.60 11.44 -3.80
CA GLY A 167 -3.39 12.03 -3.25
C GLY A 167 -3.17 11.72 -1.77
N ARG A 168 -1.93 11.97 -1.31
CA ARG A 168 -1.48 11.65 0.06
C ARG A 168 -2.19 12.46 1.15
N GLY A 169 -2.81 13.59 0.80
CA GLY A 169 -3.65 14.37 1.72
C GLY A 169 -4.94 13.67 2.15
N LEU A 170 -5.24 12.50 1.58
CA LEU A 170 -6.38 11.66 1.94
C LEU A 170 -5.95 10.30 2.52
N CYS A 171 -4.69 10.20 2.93
CA CYS A 171 -4.15 9.05 3.64
C CYS A 171 -4.58 9.06 5.11
N GLY A 172 -4.91 7.88 5.65
CA GLY A 172 -5.17 7.73 7.10
C GLY A 172 -3.87 7.60 7.90
N HIS A 173 -2.89 6.92 7.32
CA HIS A 173 -1.50 6.90 7.77
C HIS A 173 -0.60 7.12 6.54
N ASP A 174 0.61 7.63 6.74
CA ASP A 174 1.56 7.90 5.66
C ASP A 174 1.58 6.82 4.57
N GLY A 175 1.16 7.17 3.34
CA GLY A 175 1.21 6.24 2.21
C GLY A 175 0.08 5.19 2.13
N ILE A 176 -0.81 5.08 3.13
CA ILE A 176 -2.02 4.25 3.05
C ILE A 176 -3.26 5.13 2.99
N ILE A 177 -4.08 4.91 1.96
CA ILE A 177 -5.34 5.63 1.76
C ILE A 177 -6.29 5.36 2.93
N HIS A 178 -7.00 6.40 3.38
CA HIS A 178 -7.96 6.26 4.46
C HIS A 178 -9.08 5.26 4.07
N GLY A 179 -9.36 4.28 4.92
CA GLY A 179 -10.34 3.23 4.63
C GLY A 179 -11.76 3.77 4.42
N GLY A 180 -12.18 4.78 5.20
CA GLY A 180 -13.47 5.45 5.02
C GLY A 180 -13.59 6.16 3.66
N LEU A 181 -12.49 6.72 3.16
CA LEU A 181 -12.46 7.36 1.85
C LEU A 181 -12.65 6.33 0.74
N LEU A 182 -11.96 5.19 0.82
CA LEU A 182 -12.12 4.11 -0.15
C LEU A 182 -13.56 3.61 -0.18
N ALA A 183 -14.18 3.44 0.98
CA ALA A 183 -15.59 3.08 1.08
C ALA A 183 -16.50 4.13 0.41
N THR A 184 -16.26 5.43 0.65
CA THR A 184 -17.01 6.52 0.00
C THR A 184 -16.83 6.54 -1.51
N ILE A 185 -15.61 6.32 -2.02
CA ILE A 185 -15.35 6.29 -3.47
C ILE A 185 -16.06 5.10 -4.12
N LEU A 186 -16.05 3.94 -3.47
CA LEU A 186 -16.75 2.75 -3.94
C LEU A 186 -18.27 2.98 -3.97
N ASP A 187 -18.83 3.57 -2.91
CA ASP A 187 -20.26 3.92 -2.83
C ASP A 187 -20.68 4.86 -3.97
N GLU A 188 -19.91 5.94 -4.20
CA GLU A 188 -20.18 6.88 -5.30
C GLU A 188 -20.04 6.22 -6.68
N SER A 189 -19.11 5.28 -6.83
CA SER A 189 -18.91 4.55 -8.10
C SER A 189 -20.09 3.63 -8.41
N LEU A 190 -20.63 2.94 -7.40
CA LEU A 190 -21.82 2.10 -7.53
C LEU A 190 -23.10 2.93 -7.75
N ALA A 191 -23.22 4.10 -7.10
CA ALA A 191 -24.32 5.01 -7.33
C ALA A 191 -24.37 5.53 -8.78
N ARG A 192 -23.22 5.61 -9.47
CA ARG A 192 -23.15 6.02 -10.88
C ARG A 192 -23.60 4.94 -11.85
N THR A 193 -23.13 3.70 -11.67
CA THR A 193 -23.57 2.58 -12.53
C THR A 193 -25.07 2.38 -12.44
N THR A 194 -25.64 2.46 -11.24
CA THR A 194 -27.10 2.36 -11.05
C THR A 194 -27.88 3.52 -11.66
N LYS A 195 -27.40 4.78 -11.58
CA LYS A 195 -28.06 5.92 -12.25
C LYS A 195 -28.08 5.77 -13.76
N ALA A 196 -27.02 5.22 -14.33
CA ALA A 196 -26.95 5.01 -15.76
C ALA A 196 -27.90 3.87 -16.20
N VAL A 197 -27.99 2.79 -15.41
CA VAL A 197 -29.01 1.74 -15.60
C VAL A 197 -30.45 2.28 -15.45
N GLN A 198 -30.69 3.20 -14.50
CA GLN A 198 -32.01 3.82 -14.31
C GLN A 198 -32.45 4.64 -15.54
N GLN A 199 -31.51 5.30 -16.23
CA GLN A 199 -31.79 6.03 -17.48
C GLN A 199 -32.15 5.09 -18.65
N MET A 200 -31.76 3.81 -18.60
CA MET A 200 -32.14 2.81 -19.59
C MET A 200 -33.47 2.12 -19.31
N MET A 201 -33.79 1.90 -18.03
CA MET A 201 -35.04 1.26 -17.61
C MET A 201 -36.23 2.22 -17.59
N GLY A 202 -35.98 3.53 -17.60
CA GLY A 202 -37.02 4.56 -17.63
C GLY A 202 -36.94 5.40 -18.89
N ASP A 203 -37.58 4.94 -19.98
CA ASP A 203 -38.44 5.81 -20.81
C ASP A 203 -39.32 5.00 -21.78
N PRO A 204 -40.62 4.86 -21.44
CA PRO A 204 -41.66 5.31 -22.37
C PRO A 204 -42.65 6.34 -21.78
N GLU A 205 -42.32 7.02 -20.67
CA GLU A 205 -43.29 7.93 -20.02
C GLU A 205 -42.73 9.27 -19.46
N ALA A 206 -41.54 9.74 -19.86
CA ALA A 206 -41.10 11.11 -19.50
C ALA A 206 -41.69 12.23 -20.41
N ALA A 207 -42.89 12.04 -20.96
CA ALA A 207 -43.61 13.12 -21.65
C ALA A 207 -44.60 13.87 -20.74
N LYS A 208 -44.86 13.43 -19.50
CA LYS A 208 -45.84 14.12 -18.65
C LYS A 208 -45.75 13.78 -17.16
N SER A 209 -44.82 14.38 -16.42
CA SER A 209 -45.08 14.63 -14.99
C SER A 209 -44.23 15.77 -14.43
N THR A 210 -44.97 16.70 -13.83
CA THR A 210 -44.57 17.83 -13.00
C THR A 210 -43.43 17.52 -12.01
N PRO A 211 -42.57 18.51 -11.69
CA PRO A 211 -41.52 18.34 -10.70
C PRO A 211 -42.13 18.06 -9.33
N VAL A 212 -41.87 16.86 -8.81
CA VAL A 212 -42.19 16.47 -7.44
C VAL A 212 -41.26 17.25 -6.51
N LEU A 213 -41.81 18.31 -5.93
CA LEU A 213 -41.26 19.07 -4.82
C LEU A 213 -41.16 18.17 -3.58
N LEU A 214 -39.95 17.77 -3.19
CA LEU A 214 -39.67 17.33 -1.83
C LEU A 214 -39.39 18.57 -0.96
N SER A 215 -40.45 19.05 -0.30
CA SER A 215 -40.43 19.80 0.95
C SER A 215 -39.72 18.98 2.04
N GLU A 216 -38.97 19.44 3.04
CA GLU A 216 -38.78 20.73 3.72
C GLU A 216 -37.38 20.74 4.36
N GLY A 217 -36.81 21.92 4.63
CA GLY A 217 -35.76 22.04 5.64
C GLY A 217 -34.81 23.24 5.55
N MET A 218 -35.33 24.48 5.64
CA MET A 218 -34.76 25.63 6.38
C MET A 218 -35.60 26.88 6.05
N PRO A 219 -36.26 27.54 7.02
CA PRO A 219 -36.92 28.83 6.74
C PRO A 219 -35.87 29.91 6.43
N PRO A 220 -36.18 30.87 5.55
CA PRO A 220 -35.26 31.96 5.21
C PRO A 220 -34.97 32.82 6.46
N PRO A 221 -33.73 33.32 6.62
CA PRO A 221 -33.39 34.17 7.75
C PRO A 221 -34.22 35.46 7.74
N PRO A 222 -34.58 36.00 8.92
CA PRO A 222 -35.38 37.22 9.00
C PRO A 222 -34.64 38.40 8.35
N PRO A 223 -35.36 39.35 7.74
CA PRO A 223 -34.75 40.54 7.19
C PRO A 223 -34.04 41.32 8.30
N LYS A 224 -32.80 41.73 8.03
CA LYS A 224 -32.06 42.63 8.91
C LYS A 224 -32.80 43.96 8.98
N ALA A 225 -33.13 44.39 10.20
CA ALA A 225 -33.64 45.73 10.47
C ALA A 225 -32.61 46.80 10.10
#